data_AF-A0A4Q0AXI0-F1
#
_entry.id   AF-A0A4Q0AXI0-F1
#
_cell.length_a   1.000
_cell.length_b   1.000
_cell.length_c   1.000
_cell.angle_alpha   90.00
_cell.angle_beta   90.00
_cell.angle_gamma   90.00
#
_symmetry.space_group_name_H-M   'P 1'
#
loop_
_entity.id
_entity.type
_entity.pdbx_description
1 polymer ?
#
loop_
_entity_poly.entity_id
_entity_poly.type
_entity_poly.pdbx_seq_one_letter_code
_entity_poly.pdbx_strand_id
1 'polypeptide(L)'
;MKRTSYYIIAAIIWLLTTTFLLCLPGNDLPDISWIEQWHVDKLIHITLFFGMVFLFANTIADYRKRRVWIVWIVIAGVVYGIAMEFVQKYFIPHRSFDVDDMIADAAGCLLAWLWQRKKWYGVKKIGPDGNRGRNQN
;
A
#
# COMPACT_ATOMS: atom_id res chain seq x y z
N MET A 1 14.25 -4.57 17.84
CA MET A 1 12.95 -4.14 18.40
C MET A 1 12.56 -2.72 17.99
N LYS A 2 13.37 -1.68 18.27
CA LYS A 2 13.02 -0.26 18.00
C LYS A 2 12.54 0.03 16.56
N ARG A 3 13.20 -0.54 15.55
CA ARG A 3 12.85 -0.33 14.12
C ARG A 3 11.42 -0.79 13.76
N THR A 4 10.96 -1.90 14.31
CA THR A 4 9.61 -2.42 14.08
C THR A 4 8.55 -1.52 14.72
N SER A 5 8.81 -1.01 15.92
CA SER A 5 7.90 -0.12 16.64
C SER A 5 7.58 1.15 15.84
N TYR A 6 8.57 1.75 15.17
CA TYR A 6 8.33 2.90 14.29
C TYR A 6 7.42 2.58 13.11
N TYR A 7 7.59 1.41 12.47
CA TYR A 7 6.70 1.00 11.37
C TYR A 7 5.28 0.71 11.85
N ILE A 8 5.10 0.17 13.05
CA ILE A 8 3.76 -0.05 13.62
C ILE A 8 3.05 1.29 13.81
N ILE A 9 3.72 2.25 14.47
CA ILE A 9 3.16 3.58 14.69
C ILE A 9 2.85 4.26 13.34
N ALA A 10 3.80 4.23 12.41
CA ALA A 10 3.59 4.80 11.07
C ALA A 10 2.45 4.11 10.31
N ALA A 11 2.32 2.78 10.39
CA ALA A 11 1.24 2.03 9.72
C ALA A 11 -0.13 2.39 10.28
N ILE A 12 -0.25 2.56 11.60
CA ILE A 12 -1.50 2.97 12.25
C ILE A 12 -1.86 4.40 11.85
N ILE A 13 -0.90 5.33 11.93
CA ILE A 13 -1.13 6.72 11.51
C ILE A 13 -1.56 6.75 10.04
N TRP A 14 -0.86 6.02 9.17
CA TRP A 14 -1.17 5.98 7.75
C TRP A 14 -2.52 5.36 7.44
N LEU A 15 -2.92 4.31 8.18
CA LEU A 15 -4.26 3.74 8.08
C LEU A 15 -5.31 4.80 8.42
N LEU A 16 -5.17 5.48 9.55
CA LEU A 16 -6.10 6.54 9.97
C LEU A 16 -6.15 7.69 8.96
N THR A 17 -4.99 8.13 8.45
CA THR A 17 -4.92 9.14 7.39
C THR A 17 -5.61 8.66 6.12
N THR A 18 -5.40 7.41 5.72
CA THR A 18 -6.03 6.84 4.51
C THR A 18 -7.55 6.79 4.68
N THR A 19 -8.04 6.30 5.82
CA THR A 19 -9.48 6.28 6.13
C THR A 19 -10.06 7.68 6.10
N PHE A 20 -9.40 8.65 6.75
CA PHE A 20 -9.84 10.03 6.79
C PHE A 20 -9.94 10.63 5.38
N LEU A 21 -8.91 10.47 4.55
CA LEU A 21 -8.86 11.01 3.20
C LEU A 21 -9.93 10.37 2.28
N LEU A 22 -10.15 9.06 2.40
CA LEU A 22 -11.20 8.37 1.64
C LEU A 22 -12.61 8.81 2.07
N CYS A 23 -12.78 9.26 3.31
CA CYS A 23 -14.06 9.75 3.81
C CYS A 23 -14.28 11.26 3.56
N LEU A 24 -13.37 11.95 2.88
CA LEU A 24 -13.59 13.36 2.55
C LEU A 24 -14.72 13.51 1.52
N PRO A 25 -15.70 14.40 1.78
CA PRO A 25 -16.77 14.72 0.82
C PRO A 25 -16.20 15.29 -0.50
N GLY A 26 -16.80 14.91 -1.64
CA GLY A 26 -16.30 15.32 -2.97
C GLY A 26 -16.41 16.82 -3.27
N ASN A 27 -17.22 17.57 -2.52
CA ASN A 27 -17.43 19.01 -2.67
C ASN A 27 -16.35 19.88 -2.00
N ASP A 28 -15.42 19.29 -1.26
CA ASP A 28 -14.32 20.01 -0.60
C ASP A 28 -13.04 20.11 -1.47
N LEU A 29 -13.11 19.67 -2.74
CA LEU A 29 -11.98 19.61 -3.68
C LEU A 29 -11.87 20.88 -4.57
N PRO A 30 -10.65 21.30 -4.95
CA PRO A 30 -10.43 22.50 -5.77
C PRO A 30 -11.04 22.37 -7.18
N ASP A 31 -11.49 23.50 -7.75
CA ASP A 31 -12.02 23.58 -9.12
C ASP A 31 -10.92 23.35 -10.17
N ILE A 32 -10.71 22.09 -10.52
CA ILE A 32 -9.88 21.63 -11.65
C ILE A 32 -10.77 20.95 -12.70
N SER A 33 -10.22 20.67 -13.89
CA SER A 33 -10.99 19.97 -14.91
C SER A 33 -11.39 18.57 -14.42
N TRP A 34 -12.58 18.09 -14.82
CA TRP A 34 -13.10 16.78 -14.41
C TRP A 34 -12.14 15.62 -14.74
N ILE A 35 -11.41 15.71 -15.86
CA ILE A 35 -10.42 14.71 -16.29
C ILE A 35 -9.23 14.71 -15.33
N GLU A 36 -8.73 15.88 -14.96
CA GLU A 36 -7.61 16.00 -14.03
C GLU A 36 -8.01 15.52 -12.65
N GLN A 37 -9.20 15.89 -12.18
CA GLN A 37 -9.74 15.42 -10.90
C GLN A 37 -9.79 13.90 -10.85
N TRP A 38 -10.31 13.26 -11.90
CA TRP A 38 -10.37 11.81 -11.99
C TRP A 38 -8.98 11.17 -11.92
N HIS A 39 -8.00 11.66 -12.71
CA HIS A 39 -6.64 11.10 -12.68
C HIS A 39 -5.94 11.30 -11.34
N VAL A 40 -6.09 12.47 -10.72
CA VAL A 40 -5.49 12.79 -9.43
C VAL A 40 -6.08 11.91 -8.33
N ASP A 41 -7.41 11.71 -8.32
CA ASP A 41 -8.11 10.83 -7.39
C ASP A 41 -7.56 9.39 -7.48
N LYS A 42 -7.45 8.81 -8.69
CA LYS A 42 -6.88 7.46 -8.84
C LYS A 42 -5.42 7.36 -8.41
N LEU A 43 -4.62 8.40 -8.66
CA LEU A 43 -3.22 8.43 -8.21
C LEU A 43 -3.11 8.48 -6.68
N ILE A 44 -4.01 9.22 -6.02
CA ILE A 44 -4.11 9.27 -4.56
C ILE A 44 -4.44 7.88 -4.02
N HIS A 45 -5.48 7.22 -4.55
CA HIS A 45 -5.84 5.84 -4.17
C HIS A 45 -4.66 4.86 -4.29
N ILE A 46 -3.99 4.84 -5.45
CA ILE A 46 -2.77 4.03 -5.66
C ILE A 46 -1.71 4.32 -4.59
N THR A 47 -1.47 5.60 -4.29
CA THR A 47 -0.44 6.03 -3.33
C THR A 47 -0.79 5.64 -1.90
N LEU A 48 -2.05 5.83 -1.49
CA LEU A 48 -2.55 5.50 -0.15
C LEU A 48 -2.42 4.00 0.12
N PHE A 49 -2.91 3.17 -0.81
CA PHE A 49 -2.88 1.71 -0.66
C PHE A 49 -1.48 1.12 -0.84
N PHE A 50 -0.64 1.70 -1.70
CA PHE A 50 0.78 1.37 -1.75
C PHE A 50 1.46 1.61 -0.40
N GLY A 51 1.27 2.82 0.17
CA GLY A 51 1.84 3.20 1.46
C GLY A 51 1.38 2.29 2.58
N MET A 52 0.09 1.94 2.60
CA MET A 52 -0.50 1.04 3.58
C MET A 52 0.16 -0.34 3.55
N VAL A 53 0.14 -1.04 2.40
CA VAL A 53 0.77 -2.36 2.28
C VAL A 53 2.27 -2.30 2.56
N PHE A 54 2.95 -1.25 2.11
CA PHE A 54 4.37 -1.05 2.36
C PHE A 54 4.69 -0.94 3.85
N LEU A 55 3.98 -0.09 4.60
CA LEU A 55 4.22 0.12 6.02
C LEU A 55 3.88 -1.12 6.84
N PHE A 56 2.71 -1.73 6.62
CA PHE A 56 2.31 -2.95 7.31
C PHE A 56 3.28 -4.10 7.05
N ALA A 57 3.75 -4.29 5.81
CA ALA A 57 4.74 -5.32 5.53
C ALA A 57 6.05 -5.09 6.31
N ASN A 58 6.52 -3.84 6.44
CA ASN A 58 7.77 -3.52 7.15
C ASN A 58 7.68 -3.63 8.68
N THR A 59 6.49 -3.82 9.25
CA THR A 59 6.35 -4.22 10.68
C THR A 59 6.99 -5.59 10.93
N ILE A 60 6.99 -6.47 9.92
CA ILE A 60 7.56 -7.81 10.01
C ILE A 60 9.06 -7.77 9.74
N ALA A 61 9.85 -7.84 10.82
CA ALA A 61 11.31 -7.76 10.76
C ALA A 61 11.94 -8.95 10.03
N ASP A 62 11.43 -10.16 10.26
CA ASP A 62 11.91 -11.39 9.63
C ASP A 62 11.52 -11.39 8.14
N TYR A 63 12.53 -11.44 7.27
CA TYR A 63 12.36 -11.40 5.82
C TYR A 63 11.61 -12.62 5.26
N ARG A 64 11.84 -13.83 5.81
CA ARG A 64 11.17 -15.05 5.35
C ARG A 64 9.69 -15.00 5.71
N LYS A 65 9.38 -14.59 6.95
CA LYS A 65 8.00 -14.36 7.38
C LYS A 65 7.33 -13.28 6.54
N ARG A 66 7.98 -12.13 6.36
CA ARG A 66 7.44 -11.02 5.57
C ARG A 66 7.06 -11.45 4.14
N ARG A 67 7.84 -12.32 3.50
CA ARG A 67 7.54 -12.85 2.16
C ARG A 67 6.23 -13.63 2.08
N VAL A 68 5.88 -14.37 3.13
CA VAL A 68 4.63 -15.11 3.20
C VAL A 68 3.48 -14.18 3.58
N TRP A 69 3.68 -13.37 4.62
CA TRP A 69 2.66 -12.49 5.16
C TRP A 69 2.25 -11.34 4.25
N ILE A 70 3.13 -10.86 3.38
CA ILE A 70 2.79 -9.76 2.47
C ILE A 70 1.63 -10.11 1.52
N VAL A 71 1.45 -11.38 1.15
CA VAL A 71 0.29 -11.79 0.34
C VAL A 71 -1.01 -11.56 1.12
N TRP A 72 -1.03 -11.93 2.40
CA TRP A 72 -2.18 -11.67 3.27
C TRP A 72 -2.41 -10.18 3.51
N ILE A 73 -1.35 -9.39 3.62
CA ILE A 73 -1.44 -7.93 3.76
C ILE A 73 -2.03 -7.30 2.49
N VAL A 74 -1.64 -7.77 1.30
CA VAL A 74 -2.21 -7.33 0.02
C VAL A 74 -3.69 -7.68 -0.05
N ILE A 75 -4.06 -8.91 0.27
CA ILE A 75 -5.46 -9.35 0.28
C ILE A 75 -6.27 -8.49 1.25
N ALA A 76 -5.76 -8.26 2.46
CA ALA A 76 -6.39 -7.40 3.45
C ALA A 76 -6.54 -5.96 2.95
N GLY A 77 -5.53 -5.41 2.27
CA GLY A 77 -5.58 -4.09 1.64
C GLY A 77 -6.66 -3.99 0.57
N VAL A 78 -6.75 -4.97 -0.33
CA VAL A 78 -7.79 -5.02 -1.37
C VAL A 78 -9.18 -5.12 -0.73
N VAL A 79 -9.36 -6.03 0.22
CA VAL A 79 -10.64 -6.18 0.94
C VAL A 79 -11.02 -4.89 1.68
N TYR A 80 -10.04 -4.20 2.26
CA TYR A 80 -10.26 -2.91 2.92
C TYR A 80 -10.69 -1.82 1.92
N GLY A 81 -10.07 -1.73 0.74
CA GLY A 81 -10.49 -0.78 -0.30
C GLY A 81 -11.91 -1.02 -0.79
N ILE A 82 -12.25 -2.29 -1.07
CA ILE A 82 -13.62 -2.69 -1.41
C ILE A 82 -14.60 -2.30 -0.29
N ALA A 83 -14.25 -2.53 0.97
CA ALA A 83 -15.09 -2.16 2.10
C ALA A 83 -15.27 -0.63 2.19
N MET A 84 -14.22 0.15 1.92
CA MET A 84 -14.27 1.61 1.94
C MET A 84 -15.17 2.19 0.84
N GLU A 85 -15.23 1.59 -0.34
CA GLU A 85 -16.21 1.99 -1.38
C GLU A 85 -17.66 1.82 -0.91
N PHE A 86 -17.95 0.74 -0.18
CA PHE A 86 -19.27 0.58 0.42
C PHE A 86 -19.51 1.59 1.55
N VAL A 87 -18.49 1.90 2.35
CA VAL A 87 -18.59 2.96 3.38
C VAL A 87 -18.90 4.30 2.72
N GLN A 88 -18.18 4.67 1.67
CA GLN A 88 -18.42 5.90 0.91
C GLN A 88 -19.84 5.95 0.35
N LYS A 89 -20.28 4.88 -0.31
CA LYS A 89 -21.61 4.77 -0.91
C LYS A 89 -22.76 5.00 0.09
N TYR A 90 -22.64 4.46 1.30
CA TYR A 90 -23.76 4.44 2.26
C TYR A 90 -23.64 5.48 3.37
N PHE A 91 -22.44 5.97 3.67
CA PHE A 91 -22.20 6.82 4.84
C PHE A 91 -21.57 8.18 4.52
N ILE A 92 -21.00 8.38 3.32
CA ILE A 92 -20.33 9.65 2.97
C ILE A 92 -21.18 10.43 1.96
N PRO A 93 -21.76 11.57 2.37
CA PRO A 93 -22.51 12.43 1.45
C PRO A 93 -21.63 12.89 0.29
N HIS A 94 -22.22 12.98 -0.91
CA HIS A 94 -21.53 13.46 -2.11
C HIS A 94 -20.28 12.66 -2.53
N ARG A 95 -20.10 11.42 -2.05
CA ARG A 95 -19.13 10.46 -2.60
C ARG A 95 -19.86 9.37 -3.37
N SER A 96 -19.41 9.12 -4.59
CA SER A 96 -19.95 8.07 -5.45
C SER A 96 -19.20 6.76 -5.23
N PHE A 97 -19.91 5.64 -5.37
CA PHE A 97 -19.30 4.32 -5.51
C PHE A 97 -18.60 4.22 -6.87
N ASP A 98 -17.31 3.88 -6.88
CA ASP A 98 -16.52 3.82 -8.11
C ASP A 98 -15.66 2.55 -8.19
N VAL A 99 -15.93 1.74 -9.21
CA VAL A 99 -15.14 0.52 -9.46
C VAL A 99 -13.71 0.86 -9.85
N ASP A 100 -13.47 2.02 -10.46
CA ASP A 100 -12.11 2.44 -10.82
C ASP A 100 -11.28 2.77 -9.58
N ASP A 101 -11.89 3.21 -8.48
CA ASP A 101 -11.21 3.36 -7.18
C ASP A 101 -10.79 2.01 -6.60
N MET A 102 -11.66 0.99 -6.69
CA MET A 102 -11.32 -0.39 -6.28
C MET A 102 -10.11 -0.92 -7.07
N ILE A 103 -10.06 -0.63 -8.37
CA ILE A 103 -8.95 -1.04 -9.24
C ILE A 103 -7.68 -0.27 -8.87
N ALA A 104 -7.78 1.03 -8.61
CA ALA A 104 -6.66 1.87 -8.17
C ALA A 104 -6.08 1.40 -6.82
N ASP A 105 -6.93 1.07 -5.85
CA ASP A 105 -6.56 0.51 -4.56
C ASP A 105 -5.81 -0.82 -4.72
N ALA A 106 -6.34 -1.72 -5.55
CA ALA A 106 -5.73 -3.00 -5.85
C ALA A 106 -4.37 -2.83 -6.57
N ALA A 107 -4.27 -1.86 -7.49
CA ALA A 107 -3.02 -1.53 -8.16
C ALA A 107 -1.97 -1.01 -7.18
N GLY A 108 -2.34 -0.12 -6.26
CA GLY A 108 -1.47 0.34 -5.17
C GLY A 108 -0.95 -0.81 -4.30
N CYS A 109 -1.85 -1.72 -3.89
CA CYS A 109 -1.48 -2.93 -3.15
C CYS A 109 -0.48 -3.81 -3.92
N LEU A 110 -0.74 -4.04 -5.21
CA LEU A 110 0.11 -4.87 -6.07
C LEU A 110 1.49 -4.23 -6.29
N LEU A 111 1.56 -2.92 -6.51
CA LEU A 111 2.82 -2.20 -6.66
C LEU A 111 3.68 -2.29 -5.40
N ALA A 112 3.08 -2.19 -4.21
CA ALA A 112 3.80 -2.37 -2.95
C ALA A 112 4.37 -3.79 -2.81
N TRP A 113 3.61 -4.81 -3.23
CA TRP A 113 4.10 -6.18 -3.26
C TRP A 113 5.28 -6.37 -4.21
N LEU A 114 5.19 -5.86 -5.45
CA LEU A 114 6.27 -5.91 -6.44
C LEU A 114 7.52 -5.19 -5.93
N TRP A 115 7.36 -4.03 -5.30
CA TRP A 115 8.45 -3.27 -4.70
C TRP A 115 9.19 -4.07 -3.62
N GLN A 116 8.43 -4.67 -2.69
CA GLN A 116 9.00 -5.49 -1.63
C GLN A 116 9.69 -6.74 -2.21
N ARG A 117 9.16 -7.29 -3.30
CA ARG A 117 9.76 -8.40 -4.03
C ARG A 117 11.09 -8.05 -4.71
N LYS A 118 11.22 -6.85 -5.29
CA LYS A 118 12.49 -6.38 -5.89
C LYS A 118 13.62 -6.32 -4.85
N LYS A 119 13.33 -5.90 -3.61
CA LYS A 119 14.31 -5.95 -2.50
C LYS A 119 14.80 -7.38 -2.22
N TRP A 120 13.96 -8.40 -2.41
CA TRP A 120 14.35 -9.80 -2.18
C TRP A 120 15.37 -10.30 -3.21
N TYR A 121 15.21 -9.93 -4.48
CA TYR A 121 16.18 -10.29 -5.53
C TYR A 121 17.53 -9.57 -5.37
N GLY A 122 17.51 -8.34 -4.83
CA GLY A 122 18.74 -7.62 -4.45
C GLY A 122 19.51 -8.32 -3.32
N VAL A 123 18.81 -8.83 -2.28
CA VAL A 123 19.43 -9.56 -1.17
C VAL A 123 20.04 -10.90 -1.63
N LYS A 124 19.41 -11.62 -2.57
CA LYS A 124 19.97 -12.87 -3.11
C LYS A 124 21.31 -12.69 -3.83
N LYS A 125 21.55 -11.55 -4.49
CA LYS A 125 22.84 -11.26 -5.15
C LYS A 125 24.00 -11.05 -4.16
N ILE A 126 23.71 -10.75 -2.89
CA ILE A 126 24.68 -10.54 -1.81
C ILE A 126 24.52 -11.65 -0.73
N GLY A 127 23.95 -12.80 -1.11
CA GLY A 127 23.85 -13.96 -0.22
C GLY A 127 25.22 -14.60 0.06
N PRO A 128 25.35 -15.41 1.11
CA PRO A 128 26.63 -15.95 1.60
C PRO A 128 27.43 -16.78 0.57
N ASP A 129 26.81 -17.18 -0.54
CA ASP A 129 27.46 -17.88 -1.63
C ASP A 129 28.24 -16.96 -2.59
N GLY A 130 28.06 -15.63 -2.49
CA GLY A 130 28.71 -14.65 -3.36
C GLY A 130 30.24 -14.54 -3.22
N ASN A 131 30.83 -15.24 -2.24
CA ASN A 131 32.27 -15.24 -1.98
C ASN A 131 32.95 -16.62 -2.08
N ARG A 132 32.22 -17.68 -2.48
CA ARG A 132 32.79 -19.04 -2.59
C ARG A 132 33.76 -19.25 -3.76
N GLY A 133 33.97 -18.24 -4.61
CA GLY A 133 34.82 -18.33 -5.80
C GLY A 133 36.09 -17.47 -5.80
N ARG A 134 36.46 -16.82 -4.68
CA ARG A 134 37.62 -15.88 -4.67
C ARG A 134 38.88 -16.35 -3.94
N ASN A 135 38.87 -17.54 -3.32
CA ASN A 135 40.01 -18.08 -2.56
C ASN A 135 40.57 -19.38 -3.17
N GLN A 136 40.75 -19.44 -4.49
CA GLN A 136 41.40 -20.60 -5.15
C GLN A 136 42.70 -20.24 -5.90
N ASN A 137 43.27 -19.05 -5.68
CA ASN A 137 44.55 -18.67 -6.28
C ASN A 137 45.55 -18.28 -5.18
#